data_AF-A0A534RMP3-F1
#
_entry.id   AF-A0A534RMP3-F1
#
_cell.length_a   1.000
_cell.length_b   1.000
_cell.length_c   1.000
_cell.angle_alpha   90.00
_cell.angle_beta   90.00
_cell.angle_gamma   90.00
#
_symmetry.space_group_name_H-M   'P 1'
#
loop_
_entity.id
_entity.type
_entity.pdbx_description
1 polymer ?
#
loop_
_entity_poly.entity_id
_entity_poly.type
_entity_poly.pdbx_seq_one_letter_code
_entity_poly.pdbx_strand_id
1 'polypeptide(L)'
;MEHGLAELELRRLLGGEHDGGNAIVEIHPGAGGLEAQDWAEMLLRMYLRWCERRGFRAELVEFQPGEGAGLKSATFTVEGAYAYGYLKAEAGIHRLVRISPFDANARRHTSFASVFVFPDIEEEI
;
A
#
# COMPACT_ATOMS: atom_id res chain seq x y z
N MET A 1 -19.40 6.75 23.08
CA MET A 1 -19.89 8.00 22.44
C MET A 1 -18.80 8.72 21.66
N GLU A 2 -17.52 8.64 22.03
CA GLU A 2 -16.42 9.28 21.28
C GLU A 2 -16.13 8.66 19.90
N HIS A 3 -16.22 7.33 19.76
CA HIS A 3 -15.90 6.66 18.48
C HIS A 3 -16.80 7.06 17.31
N GLY A 4 -18.09 7.32 17.57
CA GLY A 4 -19.03 7.70 16.51
C GLY A 4 -18.80 9.11 15.96
N LEU A 5 -18.29 10.02 16.79
CA LEU A 5 -17.98 11.39 16.37
C LEU A 5 -16.74 11.41 15.45
N ALA A 6 -15.70 10.67 15.82
CA ALA A 6 -14.48 10.54 15.01
C ALA A 6 -14.76 9.90 13.65
N GLU A 7 -15.64 8.89 13.58
CA GLU A 7 -16.04 8.27 12.31
C GLU A 7 -16.82 9.23 11.40
N LEU A 8 -17.71 10.05 11.99
CA LEU A 8 -18.45 11.08 11.27
C LEU A 8 -17.54 12.21 10.76
N GLU A 9 -16.60 12.67 11.57
CA GLU A 9 -15.60 13.66 11.16
C GLU A 9 -14.72 13.14 10.03
N LEU A 10 -14.32 11.88 10.11
CA LEU A 10 -13.54 11.22 9.08
C LEU A 10 -14.32 11.10 7.77
N ARG A 11 -15.60 10.69 7.81
CA ARG A 11 -16.46 10.67 6.61
C ARG A 11 -16.61 12.06 5.99
N ARG A 12 -16.61 13.13 6.80
CA ARG A 12 -16.61 14.51 6.30
C ARG A 12 -15.30 14.90 5.62
N LEU A 13 -14.17 14.38 6.09
CA LEU A 13 -12.86 14.58 5.46
C LEU A 13 -12.73 13.76 4.15
N LEU A 14 -13.41 12.61 4.09
CA LEU A 14 -13.51 11.73 2.92
C LEU A 14 -14.65 12.15 1.97
N GLY A 15 -14.73 13.45 1.68
CA GLY A 15 -15.78 14.04 0.85
C GLY A 15 -15.48 14.16 -0.64
N GLY A 16 -14.40 13.53 -1.13
CA GLY A 16 -14.05 13.49 -2.55
C GLY A 16 -14.99 12.59 -3.35
N GLU A 17 -15.11 12.88 -4.65
CA GLU A 17 -16.04 12.20 -5.57
C GLU A 17 -15.91 10.67 -5.59
N HIS A 18 -14.68 10.15 -5.44
CA HIS A 18 -14.40 8.72 -5.44
C HIS A 18 -14.04 8.15 -4.06
N ASP A 19 -14.10 8.97 -3.00
CA ASP A 19 -13.62 8.57 -1.67
C ASP A 19 -14.41 7.43 -1.06
N GLY A 20 -15.66 7.20 -1.52
CA GLY A 20 -16.51 6.10 -1.08
C GLY A 20 -16.21 4.76 -1.77
N GLY A 21 -15.44 4.76 -2.85
CA GLY A 21 -15.23 3.61 -3.72
C GLY A 21 -14.11 2.65 -3.28
N ASN A 22 -13.99 1.58 -4.06
CA ASN A 22 -12.91 0.61 -3.98
C ASN A 22 -11.58 1.23 -4.45
N ALA A 23 -10.48 0.61 -4.10
CA ALA A 23 -9.14 1.10 -4.45
C ALA A 23 -8.33 0.03 -5.17
N ILE A 24 -7.51 0.46 -6.12
CA ILE A 24 -6.43 -0.33 -6.71
C ILE A 24 -5.12 0.23 -6.17
N VAL A 25 -4.27 -0.62 -5.61
CA VAL A 25 -2.98 -0.23 -5.04
C VAL A 25 -1.86 -0.95 -5.78
N GLU A 26 -0.89 -0.17 -6.24
CA GLU A 26 0.31 -0.66 -6.90
C GLU A 26 1.55 -0.32 -6.08
N ILE A 27 2.45 -1.28 -5.92
CA ILE A 27 3.70 -1.11 -5.19
C ILE A 27 4.87 -1.44 -6.11
N HIS A 28 5.78 -0.48 -6.24
CA HIS A 28 7.02 -0.66 -6.98
C HIS A 28 8.24 -0.37 -6.10
N PRO A 29 9.26 -1.23 -6.12
CA PRO A 29 10.54 -0.93 -5.50
C PRO A 29 11.22 0.22 -6.26
N GLY A 30 11.78 1.16 -5.51
CA GLY A 30 12.56 2.27 -6.04
C GLY A 30 14.06 1.99 -6.02
N ALA A 31 14.84 3.05 -5.76
CA ALA A 31 16.29 2.92 -5.60
C ALA A 31 16.64 2.10 -4.35
N GLY A 32 17.59 1.16 -4.50
CA GLY A 32 18.07 0.31 -3.40
C GLY A 32 18.28 -1.17 -3.78
N GLY A 33 18.00 -1.57 -5.01
CA GLY A 33 18.26 -2.93 -5.49
C GLY A 33 17.44 -3.98 -4.74
N LEU A 34 18.09 -5.06 -4.29
CA LEU A 34 17.46 -6.16 -3.57
C LEU A 34 16.74 -5.70 -2.29
N GLU A 35 17.27 -4.67 -1.61
CA GLU A 35 16.68 -4.19 -0.35
C GLU A 35 15.42 -3.40 -0.59
N ALA A 36 15.35 -2.70 -1.73
CA ALA A 36 14.12 -2.03 -2.15
C ALA A 36 13.04 -3.07 -2.51
N GLN A 37 13.43 -4.19 -3.13
CA GLN A 37 12.51 -5.29 -3.44
C GLN A 37 11.95 -5.93 -2.16
N ASP A 38 12.79 -6.24 -1.18
CA ASP A 38 12.34 -6.76 0.12
C ASP A 38 11.45 -5.74 0.86
N TRP A 39 11.82 -4.45 0.82
CA TRP A 39 11.00 -3.40 1.42
C TRP A 39 9.62 -3.27 0.77
N ALA A 40 9.55 -3.33 -0.56
CA ALA A 40 8.27 -3.32 -1.27
C ALA A 40 7.38 -4.50 -0.88
N GLU A 41 7.96 -5.69 -0.67
CA GLU A 41 7.22 -6.86 -0.18
C GLU A 41 6.77 -6.71 1.28
N MET A 42 7.59 -6.09 2.13
CA MET A 42 7.17 -5.74 3.50
C MET A 42 5.96 -4.80 3.51
N LEU A 43 5.95 -3.79 2.61
CA LEU A 43 4.81 -2.88 2.45
C LEU A 43 3.56 -3.61 1.97
N LEU A 44 3.67 -4.49 0.97
CA LEU A 44 2.55 -5.32 0.52
C LEU A 44 1.93 -6.09 1.69
N ARG A 45 2.75 -6.81 2.46
CA ARG A 45 2.29 -7.55 3.65
C ARG A 45 1.69 -6.64 4.72
N MET A 46 2.18 -5.41 4.86
CA MET A 46 1.63 -4.42 5.78
C MET A 46 0.20 -4.03 5.38
N TYR A 47 0.00 -3.68 4.10
CA TYR A 47 -1.30 -3.25 3.59
C TYR A 47 -2.34 -4.37 3.60
N LEU A 48 -1.96 -5.59 3.18
CA LEU A 48 -2.89 -6.74 3.22
C LEU A 48 -3.40 -7.01 4.64
N ARG A 49 -2.51 -6.99 5.64
CA ARG A 49 -2.91 -7.12 7.05
C ARG A 49 -3.73 -5.94 7.57
N TRP A 50 -3.48 -4.73 7.07
CA TRP A 50 -4.28 -3.57 7.44
C TRP A 50 -5.70 -3.68 6.87
N CYS A 51 -5.84 -4.16 5.62
CA CYS A 51 -7.14 -4.42 4.99
C CYS A 51 -7.92 -5.47 5.78
N GLU A 52 -7.29 -6.60 6.11
CA GLU A 52 -7.90 -7.67 6.90
C GLU A 52 -8.40 -7.16 8.27
N ARG A 53 -7.59 -6.38 8.99
CA ARG A 53 -7.99 -5.79 10.28
C ARG A 53 -9.15 -4.81 10.18
N ARG A 54 -9.32 -4.14 9.04
CA ARG A 54 -10.43 -3.22 8.79
C ARG A 54 -11.68 -3.91 8.21
N GLY A 55 -11.59 -5.21 7.91
CA GLY A 55 -12.67 -5.93 7.24
C GLY A 55 -12.83 -5.58 5.77
N PHE A 56 -11.81 -5.02 5.13
CA PHE A 56 -11.78 -4.85 3.69
C PHE A 56 -11.39 -6.16 3.01
N ARG A 57 -11.98 -6.44 1.86
CA ARG A 57 -11.59 -7.57 1.02
C ARG A 57 -10.45 -7.11 0.11
N ALA A 58 -9.25 -7.61 0.35
CA ALA A 58 -8.09 -7.33 -0.49
C ALA A 58 -7.75 -8.54 -1.36
N GLU A 59 -7.62 -8.34 -2.67
CA GLU A 59 -7.27 -9.40 -3.62
C GLU A 59 -6.01 -9.03 -4.40
N LEU A 60 -5.05 -9.95 -4.44
CA LEU A 60 -3.83 -9.77 -5.20
C LEU A 60 -4.12 -10.02 -6.69
N VAL A 61 -4.01 -8.97 -7.50
CA VAL A 61 -4.27 -9.02 -8.95
C VAL A 61 -3.01 -9.44 -9.70
N GLU A 62 -1.88 -8.83 -9.35
CA GLU A 62 -0.60 -9.11 -9.96
C GLU A 62 0.49 -9.19 -8.90
N PHE A 63 1.40 -10.15 -9.07
CA PHE A 63 2.59 -10.28 -8.25
C PHE A 63 3.77 -10.70 -9.09
N GLN A 64 4.77 -9.83 -9.20
CA GLN A 64 6.02 -10.13 -9.87
C GLN A 64 7.13 -10.29 -8.81
N PRO A 65 7.65 -11.52 -8.61
CA PRO A 65 8.72 -11.75 -7.64
C PRO A 65 10.03 -11.06 -8.05
N GLY A 66 10.82 -10.70 -7.04
CA GLY A 66 12.21 -10.26 -7.20
C GLY A 66 13.12 -11.38 -7.71
N GLU A 67 14.28 -11.03 -8.27
CA GLU A 67 15.27 -12.02 -8.76
C GLU A 67 16.00 -12.77 -7.65
N GLY A 68 16.03 -12.21 -6.43
CA GLY A 68 16.64 -12.85 -5.27
C GLY A 68 15.77 -12.82 -4.01
N ALA A 69 15.09 -11.71 -3.76
CA ALA A 69 14.23 -11.50 -2.59
C ALA A 69 13.20 -10.42 -2.91
N GLY A 70 12.08 -10.44 -2.18
CA GLY A 70 11.06 -9.42 -2.33
C GLY A 70 10.27 -9.48 -3.64
N LEU A 71 9.81 -8.31 -4.10
CA LEU A 71 9.00 -8.17 -5.32
C LEU A 71 9.54 -7.08 -6.26
N LYS A 72 9.31 -7.25 -7.57
CA LYS A 72 9.53 -6.24 -8.62
C LYS A 72 8.32 -5.34 -8.84
N SER A 73 7.12 -5.89 -8.69
CA SER A 73 5.87 -5.14 -8.65
C SER A 73 4.79 -5.99 -7.99
N ALA A 74 3.81 -5.34 -7.38
CA ALA A 74 2.60 -5.99 -6.94
C ALA A 74 1.41 -5.04 -7.04
N THR A 75 0.29 -5.57 -7.49
CA THR A 75 -0.97 -4.85 -7.62
C THR A 75 -2.04 -5.63 -6.88
N PHE A 76 -2.81 -4.95 -6.02
CA PHE A 76 -3.94 -5.54 -5.32
C PHE A 76 -5.13 -4.59 -5.31
N THR A 77 -6.32 -5.16 -5.40
CA THR A 77 -7.58 -4.44 -5.22
C THR A 77 -7.99 -4.48 -3.76
N VAL A 78 -8.72 -3.46 -3.33
CA VAL A 78 -9.29 -3.35 -1.99
C VAL A 78 -10.75 -2.94 -2.13
N GLU A 79 -11.63 -3.88 -1.83
CA GLU A 79 -13.07 -3.70 -1.80
C GLU A 79 -13.54 -3.37 -0.38
N GLY A 80 -14.28 -2.29 -0.24
CA GLY A 80 -14.83 -1.87 1.05
C GLY A 80 -15.28 -0.42 1.08
N ALA A 81 -16.18 -0.10 2.01
CA ALA A 81 -16.68 1.25 2.16
C ALA A 81 -15.53 2.23 2.47
N TYR A 82 -15.40 3.24 1.61
CA TYR A 82 -14.36 4.26 1.68
C TYR A 82 -12.92 3.77 1.50
N ALA A 83 -12.69 2.60 0.91
CA ALA A 83 -11.36 2.02 0.76
C ALA A 83 -10.37 2.99 0.07
N TYR A 84 -10.79 3.62 -1.03
CA TYR A 84 -9.98 4.63 -1.71
C TYR A 84 -9.74 5.87 -0.85
N GLY A 85 -10.77 6.38 -0.16
CA GLY A 85 -10.66 7.53 0.72
C GLY A 85 -9.59 7.35 1.81
N TYR A 86 -9.43 6.13 2.34
CA TYR A 86 -8.36 5.82 3.27
C TYR A 86 -6.99 5.70 2.58
N LEU A 87 -6.92 4.92 1.51
CA LEU A 87 -5.65 4.54 0.90
C LEU A 87 -5.01 5.69 0.10
N LYS A 88 -5.78 6.68 -0.37
CA LYS A 88 -5.22 7.84 -1.10
C LYS A 88 -4.17 8.61 -0.29
N ALA A 89 -4.26 8.59 1.04
CA ALA A 89 -3.29 9.24 1.93
C ALA A 89 -1.96 8.47 2.00
N GLU A 90 -1.94 7.20 1.60
CA GLU A 90 -0.77 6.33 1.59
C GLU A 90 0.01 6.41 0.26
N ALA A 91 -0.55 7.09 -0.75
CA ALA A 91 0.11 7.28 -2.03
C ALA A 91 1.37 8.13 -1.89
N GLY A 92 2.50 7.65 -2.42
CA GLY A 92 3.77 8.35 -2.38
C GLY A 92 4.97 7.42 -2.22
N ILE A 93 6.11 8.02 -1.86
CA ILE A 93 7.37 7.29 -1.70
C ILE A 93 7.62 7.01 -0.22
N HIS A 94 7.75 5.72 0.10
CA HIS A 94 7.99 5.20 1.44
C HIS A 94 9.47 4.85 1.61
N ARG A 95 10.12 5.45 2.61
CA ARG A 95 11.57 5.27 2.86
C ARG A 95 11.83 4.37 4.05
N LEU A 96 12.64 3.33 3.86
CA LEU A 96 13.15 2.46 4.92
C LEU A 96 14.64 2.73 5.15
N VAL A 97 15.04 2.87 6.41
CA VAL A 97 16.45 2.95 6.82
C VAL A 97 16.72 1.86 7.85
N ARG A 98 17.49 0.83 7.49
CA ARG A 98 17.84 -0.28 8.39
C ARG A 98 19.23 -0.85 8.09
N ILE A 99 19.72 -1.72 8.96
CA ILE A 99 20.86 -2.59 8.63
C ILE A 99 20.35 -3.65 7.66
N SER A 100 21.01 -3.78 6.51
CA SER A 100 20.59 -4.77 5.52
C SER A 100 20.96 -6.19 5.98
N PRO A 101 20.03 -7.17 5.88
CA PRO A 101 20.38 -8.58 6.03
C PRO A 101 21.16 -9.15 4.83
N PHE A 102 21.19 -8.43 3.71
CA PHE A 102 21.85 -8.85 2.46
C PHE A 102 23.26 -8.26 2.30
N ASP A 103 23.64 -7.25 3.12
CA ASP A 103 25.01 -6.70 3.12
C ASP A 103 25.88 -7.40 4.17
N ALA A 104 26.89 -8.13 3.71
CA ALA A 104 27.85 -8.85 4.56
C ALA A 104 28.60 -7.94 5.56
N ASN A 105 28.74 -6.64 5.26
CA ASN A 105 29.41 -5.69 6.13
C ASN A 105 28.46 -5.00 7.15
N ALA A 106 27.20 -5.45 7.24
CA ALA A 106 26.18 -4.93 8.16
C ALA A 106 26.04 -3.39 8.13
N ARG A 107 26.20 -2.78 6.95
CA ARG A 107 26.05 -1.33 6.81
C ARG A 107 24.58 -0.94 6.86
N ARG A 108 24.33 0.32 7.20
CA ARG A 108 23.01 0.92 7.15
C ARG A 108 22.67 1.29 5.70
N HIS A 109 21.57 0.76 5.20
CA HIS A 109 21.05 1.03 3.87
C HIS A 109 19.82 1.92 3.95
N THR A 110 19.61 2.72 2.90
CA THR A 110 18.39 3.50 2.69
C THR A 110 17.73 2.99 1.42
N SER A 111 16.48 2.55 1.54
CA SER A 111 15.70 1.96 0.46
C SER A 111 14.39 2.71 0.29
N PHE A 112 13.87 2.72 -0.93
CA PHE A 112 12.64 3.41 -1.28
C PHE A 112 11.70 2.46 -2.00
N ALA A 113 10.40 2.64 -1.79
CA ALA A 113 9.34 2.00 -2.57
C ALA A 113 8.23 3.03 -2.82
N SER A 114 7.68 3.05 -4.02
CA SER A 114 6.54 3.88 -4.37
C SER A 114 5.25 3.09 -4.23
N VAL A 115 4.26 3.71 -3.61
CA VAL A 115 2.89 3.21 -3.50
C VAL A 115 2.02 4.14 -4.32
N PHE A 116 1.32 3.59 -5.30
CA PHE A 116 0.29 4.30 -6.07
C PHE A 116 -1.07 3.76 -5.67
N VAL A 117 -2.05 4.65 -5.62
CA VAL A 117 -3.42 4.32 -5.25
C VAL A 117 -4.34 4.99 -6.25
N PHE A 118 -5.18 4.18 -6.88
CA PHE A 118 -6.15 4.60 -7.88
C PHE A 118 -7.56 4.27 -7.38
N PRO A 119 -8.56 5.12 -7.67
CA PRO A 119 -9.94 4.73 -7.46
C PRO A 119 -10.31 3.66 -8.47
N ASP A 120 -10.98 2.60 -8.01
CA ASP A 120 -11.58 1.62 -8.89
C ASP A 120 -12.93 2.19 -9.37
N ILE A 121 -12.94 2.70 -10.60
CA ILE A 121 -14.12 3.28 -11.23
C ILE A 121 -14.65 2.22 -12.18
N GLU A 122 -15.79 1.62 -11.85
CA GLU A 122 -16.56 0.88 -12.85
C GLU A 122 -17.00 1.90 -13.92
N GLU A 123 -16.39 1.86 -15.09
CA GLU A 123 -16.95 2.55 -16.26
C GLU A 123 -18.33 1.94 -16.53
N GLU A 124 -19.40 2.68 -16.22
CA GLU A 124 -20.71 2.43 -16.82
C GLU A 124 -20.56 2.62 -18.34
N ILE A 125 -20.47 1.51 -19.08
CA ILE A 125 -20.58 1.46 -20.55
C ILE A 125 -22.04 1.55 -20.97
#